data_AF-A0A8G1M3T9-F1
#
_entry.id   AF-A0A8G1M3T9-F1
#
_cell.length_a   1.000
_cell.length_b   1.000
_cell.length_c   1.000
_cell.angle_alpha   90.00
_cell.angle_beta   90.00
_cell.angle_gamma   90.00
#
_symmetry.space_group_name_H-M   'P 1'
#
loop_
_entity.id
_entity.type
_entity.pdbx_description
1 polymer ?
#
loop_
_entity_poly.entity_id
_entity_poly.type
_entity_poly.pdbx_seq_one_letter_code
_entity_poly.pdbx_strand_id
1 'polypeptide(L)' 'MAEMDTLREAFEDNGYKVVGVSQNRTNTRIELYDEGAEADKLRSLIEETLEESPLGVNVTTESIESGDAIGTVITLRQR' A
#
# COMPACT_ATOMS: atom_id res chain seq x y z
N MET A 1 5.01 4.49 16.96
CA MET A 1 5.40 4.35 15.54
C MET A 1 4.20 4.78 14.71
N ALA A 2 4.41 5.45 13.57
CA ALA A 2 3.28 5.86 12.72
C ALA A 2 2.77 4.62 11.96
N GLU A 3 1.45 4.48 11.80
CA GLU A 3 0.81 3.37 11.06
C GLU A 3 1.43 3.13 9.67
N MET A 4 1.90 4.20 9.03
CA MET A 4 2.58 4.18 7.74
C MET A 4 3.91 3.41 7.76
N ASP A 5 4.67 3.54 8.84
CA ASP A 5 5.99 2.92 8.99
C ASP A 5 5.82 1.41 9.18
N THR A 6 4.85 1.02 10.01
CA THR A 6 4.46 -0.38 10.20
C THR A 6 3.97 -1.03 8.91
N LEU A 7 3.10 -0.34 8.15
CA LEU A 7 2.67 -0.83 6.84
C LEU A 7 3.85 -1.04 5.90
N ARG A 8 4.73 -0.04 5.80
CA ARG A 8 5.93 -0.11 4.97
C ARG A 8 6.78 -1.32 5.33
N GLU A 9 7.11 -1.48 6.62
CA GLU A 9 7.91 -2.61 7.11
C GLU A 9 7.25 -3.95 6.78
N ALA A 10 5.93 -4.09 6.97
CA ALA A 10 5.20 -5.31 6.64
C ALA A 10 5.28 -5.67 5.15
N PHE A 11 5.18 -4.68 4.26
CA PHE A 11 5.37 -4.90 2.82
C PHE A 11 6.80 -5.30 2.49
N GLU A 12 7.80 -4.61 3.04
CA GLU A 12 9.21 -4.92 2.78
C GLU A 12 9.61 -6.30 3.34
N ASP A 13 9.07 -6.72 4.49
CA ASP A 13 9.27 -8.06 5.08
C ASP A 13 8.68 -9.18 4.21
N ASN A 14 7.58 -8.89 3.52
CA ASN A 14 6.96 -9.78 2.53
C ASN A 14 7.64 -9.73 1.15
N GLY A 15 8.74 -8.97 1.00
CA GLY A 15 9.53 -8.89 -0.22
C GLY A 15 9.02 -7.85 -1.23
N TYR A 16 8.05 -7.02 -0.87
CA TYR A 16 7.58 -5.92 -1.73
C TYR A 16 8.46 -4.69 -1.55
N LYS A 17 8.90 -4.09 -2.66
CA LYS A 17 9.67 -2.86 -2.61
C LYS A 17 8.74 -1.65 -2.55
N VAL A 18 8.65 -1.04 -1.37
CA VAL A 18 7.84 0.16 -1.11
C VAL A 18 8.57 1.41 -1.62
N VAL A 19 7.92 2.15 -2.52
CA VAL A 19 8.38 3.47 -3.01
C VAL A 19 8.13 4.52 -1.94
N GLY A 20 6.92 4.52 -1.38
CA GLY A 20 6.49 5.48 -0.39
C GLY A 20 5.10 5.19 0.15
N VAL A 21 4.84 5.72 1.34
CA VAL A 21 3.52 5.72 1.96
C VAL A 21 3.14 7.17 2.23
N SER A 22 1.99 7.59 1.72
CA SER A 22 1.46 8.94 1.89
C SER A 22 0.03 8.86 2.40
N GLN A 23 -0.36 9.75 3.31
CA GLN A 23 -1.76 9.87 3.75
C GLN A 23 -2.32 11.21 3.33
N ASN A 24 -3.54 11.15 2.80
CA ASN A 24 -4.33 12.30 2.40
C ASN A 24 -5.68 12.27 3.11
N ARG A 25 -5.81 13.06 4.18
CA ARG A 25 -7.00 13.18 5.06
C ARG A 25 -7.50 11.85 5.62
N THR A 26 -8.22 11.08 4.81
CA THR A 26 -8.84 9.79 5.16
C THR A 26 -8.36 8.65 4.26
N ASN A 27 -7.45 8.91 3.31
CA ASN A 27 -6.94 7.91 2.39
C ASN A 27 -5.45 7.72 2.59
N THR A 28 -5.01 6.50 2.87
CA THR A 28 -3.60 6.12 2.88
C THR A 28 -3.26 5.51 1.53
N ARG A 29 -2.30 6.10 0.82
CA ARG A 29 -1.78 5.65 -0.47
C ARG A 29 -0.41 5.02 -0.26
N ILE A 30 -0.24 3.80 -0.72
CA ILE A 30 1.02 3.04 -0.69
C ILE A 30 1.42 2.78 -2.13
N GLU A 31 2.68 3.04 -2.47
CA GLU A 31 3.21 2.87 -3.81
C GLU A 31 4.29 1.79 -3.76
N LEU A 32 4.16 0.78 -4.62
CA LEU A 32 5.07 -0.37 -4.72
C LEU A 32 5.69 -0.40 -6.12
N TYR A 33 6.97 -0.73 -6.24
CA TYR A 33 7.61 -0.95 -7.55
C TYR A 33 7.13 -2.22 -8.26
N ASP A 34 6.43 -3.10 -7.57
CA ASP A 34 6.01 -4.39 -8.12
C ASP A 34 4.81 -4.21 -9.06
N GLU A 35 4.98 -4.53 -10.34
CA GLU A 35 3.94 -4.41 -11.37
C GLU A 35 2.92 -5.56 -11.37
N GLY A 36 3.12 -6.58 -10.52
CA GLY A 36 2.34 -7.82 -10.50
C GLY A 36 1.79 -8.21 -9.13
N ALA A 37 1.76 -7.28 -8.17
CA ALA A 37 1.34 -7.58 -6.82
C ALA A 37 -0.14 -7.99 -6.78
N GLU A 38 -0.39 -9.21 -6.29
CA GLU A 38 -1.73 -9.77 -6.21
C GLU A 38 -2.59 -9.00 -5.19
N ALA A 39 -3.68 -8.40 -5.67
CA ALA A 39 -4.54 -7.55 -4.85
C ALA A 39 -5.07 -8.24 -3.59
N ASP A 40 -5.40 -9.54 -3.68
CA ASP A 40 -5.86 -10.33 -2.52
C ASP A 40 -4.76 -10.51 -1.47
N LYS A 41 -3.51 -10.76 -1.88
CA LYS A 41 -2.38 -10.88 -0.93
C LYS A 41 -2.10 -9.56 -0.23
N LEU A 42 -2.11 -8.46 -0.99
CA LEU A 42 -1.92 -7.12 -0.44
C LEU A 42 -3.02 -6.78 0.56
N ARG A 43 -4.28 -7.11 0.25
CA ARG A 43 -5.42 -6.92 1.15
C ARG A 43 -5.26 -7.69 2.45
N SER A 44 -4.96 -8.99 2.37
CA SER A 44 -4.73 -9.81 3.57
C SER A 44 -3.59 -9.27 4.43
N LEU A 45 -2.48 -8.86 3.81
CA LEU A 45 -1.36 -8.26 4.53
C LEU A 45 -1.76 -6.98 5.27
N ILE A 46 -2.57 -6.12 4.64
CA ILE A 46 -3.06 -4.88 5.26
C ILE A 46 -3.99 -5.19 6.44
N GLU A 47 -4.89 -6.15 6.29
CA GLU A 47 -5.80 -6.57 7.36
C GLU A 47 -5.07 -7.24 8.53
N GLU A 48 -3.96 -7.95 8.28
CA GLU A 48 -3.10 -8.49 9.35
C GLU A 48 -2.26 -7.42 10.03
N THR A 49 -1.86 -6.38 9.30
CA THR A 49 -0.96 -5.33 9.81
C THR A 49 -1.73 -4.26 10.59
N LEU A 50 -2.93 -3.89 10.13
CA LEU A 50 -3.73 -2.84 10.75
C LEU A 50 -4.65 -3.41 11.83
N GLU A 51 -4.68 -2.75 12.99
CA GLU A 51 -5.62 -3.09 14.06
C GLU A 51 -7.08 -2.79 13.66
N GLU A 52 -7.31 -1.73 12.86
CA GLU A 52 -8.61 -1.38 12.32
C GLU A 52 -8.66 -1.67 10.81
N SER A 53 -9.63 -2.48 10.39
CA SER A 53 -9.81 -2.81 8.98
C SER A 53 -10.25 -1.55 8.20
N PRO A 54 -9.58 -1.22 7.08
CA PRO A 54 -9.97 -0.08 6.26
C PRO A 54 -11.38 -0.29 5.68
N LEU A 55 -12.11 0.81 5.50
CA LEU A 55 -13.43 0.81 4.85
C LEU A 55 -13.37 0.30 3.40
N GLY A 56 -12.19 0.35 2.77
CA GLY A 56 -11.98 -0.21 1.45
C GLY A 56 -10.52 -0.18 1.03
N VAL A 57 -10.12 -1.20 0.26
CA VAL A 57 -8.79 -1.36 -0.31
C VAL A 57 -8.88 -1.43 -1.83
N ASN A 58 -8.39 -0.40 -2.48
CA ASN A 58 -8.25 -0.36 -3.94
C ASN A 58 -6.80 -0.62 -4.32
N VAL A 59 -6.56 -1.58 -5.22
CA VAL A 59 -5.23 -1.92 -5.74
C VAL A 59 -5.28 -1.67 -7.23
N THR A 60 -4.37 -0.84 -7.74
CA THR A 60 -4.34 -0.46 -9.15
C THR A 60 -2.91 -0.39 -9.62
N THR A 61 -2.64 -0.88 -10.82
CA THR A 61 -1.34 -0.70 -11.47
C THR A 61 -1.33 0.66 -12.16
N GLU A 62 -0.49 1.58 -11.71
CA GLU A 62 -0.35 2.91 -12.30
C GLU A 62 1.12 3.34 -12.30
N SER A 63 1.42 4.42 -13.02
CA SER A 63 2.78 4.95 -13.04
C SER A 63 3.12 5.60 -11.69
N ILE A 64 4.19 5.12 -11.08
CA ILE A 64 4.80 5.63 -9.84
C ILE A 64 6.02 6.51 -10.18
N GLU A 65 6.52 7.28 -9.21
CA GLU A 65 7.65 8.22 -9.39
C GLU A 65 7.53 9.12 -10.63
N SER A 66 6.58 10.07 -10.59
CA SER A 66 6.39 11.08 -11.65
C SER A 66 6.36 10.55 -13.09
N GLY A 67 5.90 9.30 -13.29
CA GLY A 67 5.69 8.72 -14.61
C GLY A 67 6.85 7.89 -15.18
N ASP A 68 7.96 7.71 -14.45
CA ASP A 68 9.14 7.00 -14.98
C ASP A 68 9.11 5.48 -14.71
N ALA A 69 8.33 5.04 -13.72
CA ALA A 69 8.18 3.62 -13.39
C ALA A 69 6.70 3.21 -13.36
N ILE A 70 6.40 1.97 -13.75
CA ILE A 70 5.08 1.35 -13.57
C ILE A 70 5.13 0.52 -12.30
N GLY A 71 4.12 0.65 -11.44
CA GLY A 71 4.08 -0.05 -10.16
C GLY A 71 2.65 -0.27 -9.70
N THR A 72 2.52 -0.82 -8.50
CA THR A 72 1.22 -1.05 -7.86
C THR A 72 0.95 0.04 -6.84
N VAL A 73 -0.19 0.69 -6.95
CA VAL A 73 -0.68 1.69 -6.01
C VAL A 73 -1.87 1.14 -5.25
N ILE A 74 -1.76 1.20 -3.93
CA ILE A 74 -2.77 0.73 -3.00
C ILE A 74 -3.36 1.94 -2.30
N THR A 75 -4.67 2.11 -2.40
CA THR A 75 -5.41 3.16 -1.70
C THR A 75 -6.31 2.53 -0.66
N LEU A 76 -6.01 2.84 0.60
CA LEU A 76 -6.77 2.46 1.78
C LEU A 76 -7.66 3.62 2.18
N ARG A 77 -8.95 3.35 2.31
CA ARG A 77 -9.89 4.32 2.87
C ARG A 77 -10.09 4.04 4.35
N GLN A 78 -9.65 4.95 5.20
CA GLN A 78 -9.89 4.91 6.64
C GLN A 78 -11.27 5.49 7.00
N ARG A 79 -11.77 5.14 8.19
CA ARG A 79 -13.06 5.57 8.70
C ARG A 79 -13.06 6.99 9.28
#